data_AF-A0A353DN65-F1
#
_entry.id   AF-A0A353DN65-F1
#
_cell.length_a   1.000
_cell.length_b   1.000
_cell.length_c   1.000
_cell.angle_alpha   90.00
_cell.angle_beta   90.00
_cell.angle_gamma   90.00
#
_symmetry.space_group_name_H-M   'P 1'
#
loop_
_entity.id
_entity.type
_entity.pdbx_description
1 polymer ?
#
loop_
_entity_poly.entity_id
_entity_poly.type
_entity_poly.pdbx_seq_one_letter_code
_entity_poly.pdbx_strand_id
1 'polypeptide(L)' 'KVTDEMKMAAAFAISRGVPESHLNNEYIMPSIFDTDMADQVAKGVKAAAIKSGVALKN' A
#
# COMPACT_ATOMS: atom_id res chain seq x y z
N LYS A 1 9.02 8.72 12.24
CA LYS A 1 9.84 8.57 11.00
C LYS A 1 9.12 7.62 10.04
N VAL A 2 9.19 7.87 8.72
CA VAL A 2 8.75 6.91 7.69
C VAL A 2 9.96 6.13 7.19
N THR A 3 9.88 4.81 7.11
CA THR A 3 10.98 3.95 6.63
C THR A 3 10.76 3.50 5.19
N ASP A 4 11.79 2.96 4.55
CA ASP A 4 11.67 2.46 3.18
C ASP A 4 10.82 1.19 3.12
N GLU A 5 10.81 0.37 4.17
CA GLU A 5 9.91 -0.78 4.29
C GLU A 5 8.44 -0.34 4.32
N MET A 6 8.12 0.78 4.98
CA MET A 6 6.77 1.36 4.98
C MET A 6 6.39 1.83 3.58
N LYS A 7 7.30 2.47 2.84
CA LYS A 7 7.05 2.88 1.45
C LYS A 7 6.83 1.68 0.53
N MET A 8 7.63 0.62 0.68
CA MET A 8 7.46 -0.60 -0.11
C MET A 8 6.16 -1.30 0.20
N ALA A 9 5.76 -1.36 1.47
CA ALA A 9 4.46 -1.89 1.84
C ALA A 9 3.30 -1.11 1.19
N ALA A 10 3.39 0.23 1.12
CA ALA A 10 2.41 1.04 0.41
C ALA A 10 2.39 0.75 -1.10
N ALA A 11 3.56 0.68 -1.74
CA ALA A 11 3.67 0.38 -3.17
C ALA A 11 3.05 -0.99 -3.52
N PHE A 12 3.34 -2.02 -2.72
CA PHE A 12 2.75 -3.35 -2.93
C PHE A 12 1.25 -3.41 -2.65
N ALA A 13 0.74 -2.61 -1.70
CA ALA A 13 -0.70 -2.51 -1.49
C ALA A 13 -1.40 -1.93 -2.73
N ILE A 14 -0.86 -0.85 -3.29
CA ILE A 14 -1.38 -0.21 -4.50
C ILE A 14 -1.30 -1.18 -5.70
N SER A 15 -0.17 -1.87 -5.88
CA SER A 15 0.01 -2.77 -7.03
C SER A 15 -0.96 -3.95 -7.02
N ARG A 16 -1.39 -4.41 -5.84
CA ARG A 16 -2.36 -5.50 -5.67
C ARG A 16 -3.80 -5.06 -5.86
N GLY A 17 -4.07 -3.76 -5.87
CA GLY A 17 -5.40 -3.20 -6.11
C GLY A 17 -5.90 -3.34 -7.55
N VAL A 18 -5.02 -3.74 -8.47
CA VAL A 18 -5.40 -4.05 -9.85
C VAL A 18 -5.46 -5.56 -10.00
N PRO A 19 -6.64 -6.15 -10.24
CA PRO A 19 -6.74 -7.57 -10.58
C PRO A 19 -5.93 -7.86 -11.85
N GLU A 20 -5.20 -8.97 -11.89
CA GLU A 20 -4.40 -9.33 -13.07
C GLU A 20 -5.24 -9.41 -14.36
N SER A 21 -6.49 -9.87 -14.24
CA SER A 21 -7.45 -9.92 -15.34
C SER A 21 -7.82 -8.56 -15.93
N HIS A 22 -7.62 -7.47 -15.18
CA HIS A 22 -7.92 -6.10 -15.61
C HIS A 22 -6.66 -5.38 -16.14
N LEU A 23 -5.46 -5.93 -15.97
CA LEU A 23 -4.21 -5.28 -16.39
C LEU A 23 -4.16 -5.15 -17.92
N ASN A 24 -3.97 -3.90 -18.36
CA ASN A 24 -3.73 -3.57 -19.76
C ASN A 24 -3.03 -2.20 -19.83
N ASN A 25 -2.72 -1.74 -21.04
CA ASN A 25 -1.96 -0.49 -21.26
C ASN A 25 -2.65 0.76 -20.68
N GLU A 26 -3.97 0.73 -20.51
CA GLU A 26 -4.77 1.85 -19.97
C GLU A 26 -5.13 1.65 -18.49
N TYR A 27 -4.93 0.45 -17.93
CA TYR A 27 -5.33 0.09 -16.57
C TYR A 27 -4.17 -0.59 -15.82
N ILE A 28 -3.17 0.22 -15.46
CA ILE A 28 -1.96 -0.20 -14.74
C ILE A 28 -2.00 0.09 -13.23
N MET A 29 -2.98 0.88 -12.78
CA MET A 29 -3.12 1.32 -11.39
C MET A 29 -4.59 1.31 -10.98
N PRO A 30 -4.90 1.16 -9.67
CA PRO A 30 -6.29 1.15 -9.22
C PRO A 30 -6.95 2.51 -9.44
N SER A 31 -8.28 2.51 -9.52
CA SER A 31 -9.07 3.73 -9.66
C SER A 31 -8.79 4.69 -8.49
N ILE A 32 -8.64 5.98 -8.80
CA ILE A 32 -8.52 7.03 -7.77
C ILE A 32 -9.80 7.19 -6.92
N PHE A 33 -10.91 6.61 -7.39
CA PHE A 33 -12.19 6.59 -6.68
C PHE A 33 -12.41 5.32 -5.87
N ASP A 34 -11.45 4.38 -5.86
CA ASP A 34 -11.49 3.22 -4.98
C ASP A 34 -11.26 3.68 -3.53
N THR A 35 -12.36 3.80 -2.77
CA THR A 35 -12.35 4.25 -1.38
C THR A 35 -11.68 3.26 -0.44
N ASP A 36 -11.61 1.98 -0.80
CA ASP A 36 -11.00 0.94 0.05
C ASP A 36 -9.47 0.95 -0.06
N MET A 37 -8.91 1.59 -1.10
CA MET A 37 -7.48 1.67 -1.35
C MET A 37 -6.71 2.28 -0.17
N ALA A 38 -7.23 3.37 0.40
CA ALA A 38 -6.59 4.06 1.52
C ALA A 38 -6.45 3.13 2.74
N ASP A 39 -7.49 2.35 3.04
CA ASP A 39 -7.50 1.40 4.15
C ASP A 39 -6.54 0.24 3.92
N GLN A 40 -6.45 -0.27 2.68
CA GLN A 40 -5.51 -1.34 2.33
C GLN A 40 -4.05 -0.88 2.48
N VAL A 41 -3.72 0.31 1.99
CA VAL A 41 -2.39 0.92 2.15
C VAL A 41 -2.08 1.11 3.63
N ALA A 42 -3.02 1.68 4.40
CA ALA A 42 -2.83 1.93 5.83
C ALA A 42 -2.55 0.64 6.62
N LYS A 43 -3.26 -0.46 6.32
CA LYS A 43 -3.02 -1.78 6.92
C LYS A 43 -1.61 -2.30 6.64
N GLY A 44 -1.16 -2.21 5.38
CA GLY A 44 0.19 -2.65 4.98
C GLY A 44 1.30 -1.83 5.65
N VAL A 45 1.16 -0.50 5.63
CA VAL A 45 2.12 0.42 6.26
C VAL A 45 2.17 0.21 7.78
N LYS A 46 1.02 0.04 8.44
CA LYS A 46 0.94 -0.25 9.88
C LYS A 46 1.70 -1.54 10.23
N ALA A 47 1.50 -2.61 9.46
CA ALA A 47 2.20 -3.87 9.67
C ALA A 47 3.73 -3.70 9.52
N ALA A 48 4.18 -2.97 8.49
CA ALA A 48 5.60 -2.67 8.28
C ALA A 48 6.20 -1.83 9.43
N ALA A 49 5.46 -0.84 9.93
CA ALA A 49 5.88 0.00 11.04
C ALA A 49 6.02 -0.79 12.35
N ILE A 50 5.09 -1.71 12.62
CA ILE A 50 5.16 -2.61 13.79
C ILE A 50 6.36 -3.54 13.67
N LYS A 51 6.52 -4.19 12.50
CA LYS A 51 7.61 -5.15 12.26
C LYS A 51 9.01 -4.52 12.39
N SER A 52 9.15 -3.27 11.97
CA SER A 52 10.42 -2.52 12.05
C SER A 52 10.65 -1.85 13.41
N GLY A 53 9.71 -1.95 14.36
CA GLY A 53 9.82 -1.37 15.69
C GLY A 53 9.80 0.17 15.71
N VAL A 54 9.30 0.81 14.65
CA VAL A 54 9.15 2.27 14.56
C VAL A 54 7.73 2.73 14.92
N ALA A 55 6.77 1.80 14.97
CA ALA A 55 5.47 2.06 15.57
C ALA A 55 5.66 2.38 17.06
N LEU A 56 5.39 3.63 17.45
CA LEU A 56 5.44 4.15 18.83
C LEU A 56 6.80 4.62 19.37
N LYS A 57 7.81 4.87 18.54
CA LYS A 57 8.95 5.70 18.98
C LYS A 57 8.56 7.17 18.93
N ASN A 58 8.35 7.76 20.12
CA ASN A 58 8.40 9.22 20.33
C ASN A 58 9.76 9.75 19.87
#